data_AF-A0A146GSB5-F1
#
_entry.id   AF-A0A146GSB5-F1
#
_cell.length_a   1.000
_cell.length_b   1.000
_cell.length_c   1.000
_cell.angle_alpha   90.00
_cell.angle_beta   90.00
_cell.angle_gamma   90.00
#
_symmetry.space_group_name_H-M   'P 1'
#
loop_
_entity.id
_entity.type
_entity.pdbx_description
1 polymer ?
#
loop_
_entity_poly.entity_id
_entity_poly.type
_entity_poly.pdbx_seq_one_letter_code
_entity_poly.pdbx_strand_id
1 'polypeptide(L)'
;MISLILLYSSVIGVSLFLTLNRFLNNLIILESLNVLIILFCLLCSSSDNHMIFIAFIVVSTIEVIIGLVVLTQVWECSSLLDLVDF
;
A
#
# COMPACT_ATOMS: atom_id res chain seq x y z
N MET A 1 17.52 1.88 -15.17
CA MET A 1 16.12 2.23 -14.83
C MET A 1 15.39 1.00 -14.29
N ILE A 2 15.19 -0.05 -15.09
CA ILE A 2 14.50 -1.29 -14.65
C ILE A 2 15.17 -1.98 -13.45
N SER A 3 16.51 -2.01 -13.37
CA SER A 3 17.22 -2.60 -12.23
C SER A 3 16.96 -1.86 -10.90
N LEU A 4 16.78 -0.53 -10.94
CA LEU A 4 16.44 0.26 -9.76
C LEU A 4 15.02 -0.05 -9.28
N ILE A 5 14.05 -0.14 -10.20
CA ILE A 5 12.67 -0.54 -9.87
C ILE A 5 12.65 -1.93 -9.23
N LEU A 6 13.39 -2.90 -9.77
CA LEU A 6 13.50 -4.24 -9.19
C LEU A 6 14.10 -4.23 -7.78
N LEU A 7 15.14 -3.42 -7.57
CA LEU A 7 15.77 -3.27 -6.27
C LEU A 7 14.78 -2.66 -5.26
N TYR A 8 14.11 -1.56 -5.59
CA TYR A 8 13.10 -0.97 -4.71
C TYR A 8 11.93 -1.92 -4.43
N SER A 9 11.45 -2.66 -5.44
CA SER A 9 10.42 -3.68 -5.27
C SER A 9 10.87 -4.79 -4.30
N SER A 10 12.12 -5.25 -4.39
CA SER A 10 12.66 -6.26 -3.48
C SER A 10 12.77 -5.75 -2.04
N VAL A 11 13.17 -4.50 -1.83
CA VAL A 11 13.27 -3.88 -0.51
C VAL A 11 11.88 -3.74 0.13
N ILE A 12 10.89 -3.32 -0.66
CA ILE A 12 9.48 -3.21 -0.21
C ILE A 12 8.91 -4.61 0.10
N GLY A 13 9.22 -5.62 -0.72
CA GLY A 13 8.79 -7.00 -0.45
C GLY A 13 9.36 -7.56 0.87
N VAL A 14 10.64 -7.28 1.14
CA VAL A 14 11.28 -7.67 2.41
C VAL A 14 10.67 -6.91 3.60
N SER A 15 10.36 -5.62 3.45
CA SER A 15 9.74 -4.86 4.54
C SER A 15 8.34 -5.34 4.86
N LEU A 16 7.51 -5.72 3.87
CA LEU A 16 6.20 -6.35 4.10
C LEU A 16 6.31 -7.60 4.97
N PHE A 17 7.30 -8.45 4.71
CA PHE A 17 7.50 -9.69 5.46
C PHE A 17 7.92 -9.44 6.91
N LEU A 18 8.70 -8.37 7.15
CA LEU A 18 9.18 -8.00 8.47
C LEU A 18 8.11 -7.37 9.37
N THR A 19 7.06 -6.79 8.79
CA THR A 19 6.11 -5.92 9.52
C THR A 19 4.71 -6.49 9.66
N LEU A 20 4.53 -7.78 9.34
CA LEU A 20 3.23 -8.47 9.31
C LEU A 20 2.33 -8.22 10.53
N ASN A 21 2.90 -8.01 11.72
CA ASN A 21 2.15 -7.80 12.96
C ASN A 21 1.61 -6.38 13.16
N ARG A 22 2.07 -5.37 12.39
CA ARG A 22 1.66 -3.97 12.57
C ARG A 22 0.91 -3.49 11.33
N PHE A 23 -0.42 -3.55 11.39
CA PHE A 23 -1.31 -3.16 10.28
C PHE A 23 -0.99 -1.78 9.68
N LEU A 24 -0.78 -0.76 10.52
CA LEU A 24 -0.45 0.59 10.04
C LEU A 24 0.88 0.63 9.28
N ASN A 25 1.87 -0.17 9.70
CA ASN A 25 3.16 -0.24 9.02
C ASN A 25 3.02 -0.94 7.65
N ASN A 26 2.19 -1.99 7.57
CA ASN A 26 1.89 -2.64 6.29
C ASN A 26 1.18 -1.69 5.31
N LEU A 27 0.30 -0.81 5.80
CA LEU A 27 -0.35 0.22 4.97
C LEU A 27 0.64 1.22 4.37
N ILE A 28 1.59 1.68 5.19
CA ILE A 28 2.65 2.59 4.73
C ILE A 28 3.52 1.93 3.66
N ILE A 29 3.83 0.64 3.85
CA ILE A 29 4.65 -0.11 2.91
C ILE A 29 3.89 -0.37 1.60
N LEU A 30 2.59 -0.69 1.67
CA LEU A 30 1.73 -0.80 0.48
C LEU A 30 1.65 0.50 -0.31
N GLU A 31 1.53 1.66 0.36
CA GLU A 31 1.53 2.95 -0.33
C GLU A 31 2.87 3.21 -1.05
N SER A 32 3.99 2.81 -0.43
CA SER A 32 5.30 2.92 -1.08
C SER A 32 5.42 2.04 -2.33
N LEU A 33 4.71 0.90 -2.36
CA LEU A 33 4.61 0.02 -3.52
C LEU A 33 3.76 0.67 -4.63
N ASN A 34 2.64 1.29 -4.29
CA ASN A 34 1.78 2.00 -5.23
C ASN A 34 2.51 3.16 -5.92
N VAL A 35 3.26 3.96 -5.17
CA VAL A 35 4.09 5.03 -5.74
C VAL A 35 5.12 4.48 -6.73
N LEU A 36 5.74 3.33 -6.43
CA LEU A 36 6.68 2.67 -7.32
C LEU A 36 6.01 2.22 -8.63
N ILE A 37 4.81 1.64 -8.55
CA ILE A 37 4.03 1.19 -9.72
C ILE A 37 3.65 2.38 -10.60
N ILE A 38 3.19 3.48 -10.00
CA ILE A 38 2.83 4.71 -10.71
C ILE A 38 4.06 5.29 -11.42
N LEU A 39 5.22 5.33 -10.75
CA LEU A 39 6.48 5.78 -11.34
C LEU A 39 6.91 4.89 -12.52
N PHE A 40 6.75 3.57 -12.39
CA PHE A 40 7.03 2.63 -13.47
C PHE A 40 6.10 2.85 -14.67
N CYS A 41 4.79 3.04 -14.43
CA CYS A 41 3.82 3.33 -15.47
C CYS A 41 4.17 4.63 -16.23
N LEU A 42 4.62 5.66 -15.53
CA LEU A 42 5.04 6.93 -16.14
C LEU A 42 6.29 6.74 -17.02
N LEU A 43 7.28 5.97 -16.56
CA LEU A 43 8.50 5.68 -17.32
C LEU A 43 8.24 4.80 -18.56
N CYS A 44 7.25 3.90 -18.49
CA CYS A 44 6.86 3.01 -19.58
C CYS A 44 5.79 3.57 -20.52
N SER A 45 5.21 4.74 -20.21
CA SER A 45 4.17 5.34 -21.03
C SER A 45 4.75 5.80 -22.37
N SER A 46 4.60 4.99 -23.42
CA SER A 46 4.49 5.54 -24.79
C SER A 46 3.14 6.26 -24.91
N SER A 47 3.02 7.13 -25.91
CA SER A 47 2.04 8.24 -26.08
C SER A 47 0.56 8.02 -25.71
N ASP A 48 0.09 6.79 -25.49
CA ASP A 48 -1.34 6.47 -25.32
C ASP A 48 -1.75 5.95 -23.92
N ASN A 49 -0.80 5.69 -23.01
CA ASN A 49 -1.10 5.03 -21.72
C ASN A 49 -1.55 5.95 -20.57
N HIS A 50 -1.87 7.22 -20.84
CA HIS A 50 -2.27 8.18 -19.80
C HIS A 50 -3.53 7.78 -19.03
N MET A 51 -4.48 7.08 -19.68
CA MET A 51 -5.69 6.57 -18.98
C MET A 51 -5.34 5.50 -17.94
N ILE A 52 -4.37 4.63 -18.24
CA ILE A 52 -3.94 3.55 -17.34
C ILE A 52 -3.27 4.16 -16.10
N PHE A 53 -2.46 5.20 -16.29
CA PHE A 53 -1.83 5.94 -15.19
C PHE A 53 -2.87 6.53 -14.21
N ILE A 54 -3.92 7.16 -14.75
CA ILE A 54 -4.99 7.73 -13.92
C ILE A 54 -5.78 6.63 -13.20
N ALA A 55 -6.06 5.52 -13.88
CA ALA A 55 -6.75 4.38 -13.27
C ALA A 55 -5.97 3.81 -12.08
N PHE A 56 -4.64 3.69 -12.19
CA PHE A 56 -3.79 3.23 -11.09
C PHE A 56 -3.82 4.19 -9.89
N ILE A 57 -3.86 5.50 -10.11
CA ILE A 57 -4.01 6.49 -9.03
C ILE A 57 -5.36 6.30 -8.30
N VAL A 58 -6.45 6.09 -9.03
CA VAL A 58 -7.77 5.89 -8.40
C VAL A 58 -7.76 4.62 -7.56
N VAL A 59 -7.24 3.52 -8.10
CA VAL A 59 -7.16 2.24 -7.38
C VAL A 59 -6.29 2.35 -6.12
N SER A 60 -5.15 3.05 -6.18
CA SER A 60 -4.28 3.23 -5.01
C SER A 60 -4.98 4.01 -3.89
N THR A 61 -5.77 5.05 -4.22
CA THR A 61 -6.53 5.78 -3.20
C THR A 61 -7.61 4.93 -2.54
N ILE A 62 -8.28 4.07 -3.29
CA ILE A 62 -9.30 3.15 -2.76
C ILE A 62 -8.67 2.14 -1.81
N GLU A 63 -7.52 1.59 -2.16
CA GLU A 63 -6.78 0.66 -1.31
C GLU A 63 -6.47 1.26 0.06
N VAL A 64 -5.92 2.49 0.10
CA VAL A 64 -5.59 3.18 1.36
C VAL A 64 -6.84 3.43 2.21
N ILE A 65 -7.95 3.85 1.58
CA ILE A 65 -9.22 4.08 2.29
C ILE A 65 -9.71 2.77 2.92
N ILE A 66 -9.75 1.67 2.15
CA ILE A 66 -10.18 0.37 2.67
C ILE A 66 -9.26 -0.09 3.79
N GLY A 67 -7.95 0.04 3.62
CA GLY A 67 -6.98 -0.32 4.65
C GLY A 67 -7.20 0.46 5.95
N LEU A 68 -7.43 1.77 5.87
CA LEU A 68 -7.72 2.60 7.05
C LEU A 68 -9.05 2.23 7.70
N VAL A 69 -10.10 1.94 6.92
CA VAL A 69 -11.39 1.48 7.47
C VAL A 69 -11.21 0.17 8.24
N VAL A 70 -10.50 -0.81 7.66
CA VAL A 70 -10.21 -2.07 8.36
C VAL A 70 -9.40 -1.83 9.63
N LEU A 71 -8.40 -0.94 9.58
CA LEU A 71 -7.61 -0.57 10.77
C LEU A 71 -8.51 -0.01 11.88
N THR A 72 -9.42 0.90 11.55
CA THR A 72 -10.35 1.48 12.54
C THR A 72 -11.27 0.44 13.16
N GLN A 73 -11.79 -0.50 12.37
CA GLN A 73 -12.64 -1.59 12.87
C GLN A 73 -11.87 -2.54 13.80
N VAL A 74 -10.63 -2.90 13.43
CA VAL A 74 -9.77 -3.75 14.28
C VAL A 74 -9.44 -3.03 15.58
N TRP A 75 -9.17 -1.72 15.53
CA TRP A 75 -8.94 -0.90 16.72
C TRP A 75 -10.15 -0.91 17.64
N GLU A 76 -11.36 -0.65 17.11
CA GLU A 76 -12.59 -0.66 17.90
C GLU A 76 -12.84 -2.04 18.55
N CYS A 77 -12.68 -3.13 17.81
CA CYS A 77 -12.78 -4.50 18.36
C CYS A 77 -11.74 -4.78 19.46
N SER A 78 -10.50 -4.29 19.30
CA SER A 78 -9.47 -4.43 20.35
C SER A 78 -9.82 -3.63 21.61
N SER A 79 -10.36 -2.41 21.45
CA SER A 79 -10.78 -1.60 22.59
C SER A 79 -12.01 -2.16 23.31
N LEU A 80 -12.87 -2.89 22.60
CA LEU A 80 -14.00 -3.60 23.20
C LEU A 80 -13.55 -4.84 23.98
N LEU A 81 -12.53 -5.56 23.53
CA LEU A 81 -11.95 -6.69 24.28
C LEU A 81 -11.30 -6.20 25.58
N ASP A 82 -10.53 -5.11 25.54
CA ASP A 82 -9.93 -4.52 26.74
C ASP A 82 -10.97 -4.00 27.76
N LEU A 83 -12.20 -3.68 27.34
CA LEU A 83 -13.28 -3.23 28.24
C LEU A 83 -14.05 -4.38 28.90
N VAL A 84 -14.10 -5.56 28.26
CA VAL A 84 -14.86 -6.73 28.76
C VAL A 84 -14.03 -7.56 29.76
N ASP A 85 -12.71 -7.39 29.79
CA ASP A 85 -11.80 -8.06 30.73
C ASP A 85 -11.67 -7.36 32.11
N PHE A 86 -12.53 -6.38 32.44
CA PHE A 86 -12.65 -5.74 33.76
C PHE A 86 -13.93 -6.14 34.50
#